data_AF-A0A971RIU5-F1
#
_entry.id   AF-A0A971RIU5-F1
#
_cell.length_a   1.000
_cell.length_b   1.000
_cell.length_c   1.000
_cell.angle_alpha   90.00
_cell.angle_beta   90.00
_cell.angle_gamma   90.00
#
_symmetry.space_group_name_H-M   'P 1'
#
loop_
_entity.id
_entity.type
_entity.pdbx_description
1 polymer ?
#
loop_
_entity_poly.entity_id
_entity_poly.type
_entity_poly.pdbx_seq_one_letter_code
_entity_poly.pdbx_strand_id
1 'polypeptide(L)'
;MSHSTDLNTASSPSIPRDAIFATPLDKLASFSFDEQVASVFPDMIKRSIPGYSHILGMTGVIAKRYVPEGGRIYDLGASLGATTLSVAQQLEHLEKVEFVTVDTSAAMTERCAGILAKNLPKR
;
A
#
# COMPACT_ATOMS: atom_id res chain seq x y z
N MET A 1 -14.74 36.64 -33.73
CA MET A 1 -14.62 36.42 -32.27
C MET A 1 -15.42 35.16 -31.93
N SER A 2 -14.75 34.03 -31.82
CA SER A 2 -15.33 32.76 -31.40
C SER A 2 -14.31 32.07 -30.50
N HIS A 3 -14.59 32.05 -29.21
CA HIS A 3 -13.76 31.44 -28.17
C HIS A 3 -13.58 29.94 -28.45
N SER A 4 -12.32 29.52 -28.62
CA SER A 4 -11.92 28.12 -28.41
C SER A 4 -11.46 28.02 -26.95
N THR A 5 -12.24 27.33 -26.13
CA THR A 5 -11.87 26.96 -24.77
C THR A 5 -11.04 25.69 -24.83
N ASP A 6 -9.75 25.81 -24.53
CA ASP A 6 -8.84 24.69 -24.31
C ASP A 6 -9.32 23.85 -23.12
N LEU A 7 -9.74 22.61 -23.38
CA LEU A 7 -9.89 21.62 -22.32
C LEU A 7 -8.50 21.17 -21.86
N ASN A 8 -8.09 21.74 -20.72
CA ASN A 8 -6.95 21.33 -19.93
C ASN A 8 -7.18 19.90 -19.41
N THR A 9 -6.61 18.90 -20.08
CA THR A 9 -6.57 17.51 -19.60
C THR A 9 -5.47 17.38 -18.54
N ALA A 10 -5.86 17.50 -17.27
CA ALA A 10 -5.00 17.12 -16.16
C ALA A 10 -4.65 15.63 -16.29
N SER A 11 -3.40 15.33 -16.66
CA SER A 11 -2.86 13.98 -16.72
C SER A 11 -2.77 13.41 -15.30
N SER A 12 -3.54 12.35 -15.05
CA SER A 12 -3.37 11.55 -13.83
C SER A 12 -1.95 11.00 -13.81
N PRO A 13 -1.25 10.97 -12.65
CA PRO A 13 0.12 10.47 -12.60
C PRO A 13 0.11 8.98 -12.97
N SER A 14 0.76 8.65 -14.08
CA SER A 14 0.94 7.28 -14.53
C SER A 14 1.91 6.59 -13.59
N ILE A 15 1.46 5.51 -12.94
CA ILE A 15 2.33 4.64 -12.16
C ILE A 15 3.32 4.00 -13.14
N PRO A 16 4.66 4.12 -12.92
CA PRO A 16 5.66 3.50 -13.78
C PRO A 16 5.46 1.98 -13.84
N ARG A 17 5.49 1.43 -15.07
CA ARG A 17 5.29 -0.01 -15.31
C ARG A 17 6.54 -0.79 -14.87
N ASP A 18 6.37 -1.78 -14.01
CA ASP A 18 7.49 -2.63 -13.56
C ASP A 18 8.02 -3.55 -14.68
N ALA A 19 9.34 -3.51 -14.87
CA ALA A 19 10.13 -4.36 -15.76
C ALA A 19 11.40 -4.93 -15.08
N ILE A 20 11.53 -4.82 -13.75
CA ILE A 20 12.75 -5.13 -12.99
C ILE A 20 13.17 -6.60 -13.13
N PHE A 21 12.22 -7.50 -13.41
CA PHE A 21 12.46 -8.94 -13.60
C PHE A 21 12.17 -9.46 -15.01
N ALA A 22 12.03 -8.57 -16.00
CA ALA A 22 11.64 -8.95 -17.36
C ALA A 22 12.80 -9.52 -18.20
N THR A 23 14.04 -9.43 -17.73
CA THR A 23 15.25 -9.95 -18.39
C THR A 23 15.86 -11.05 -17.52
N PRO A 24 16.39 -12.16 -18.08
CA PRO A 24 17.10 -13.16 -17.29
C PRO A 24 18.30 -12.48 -16.61
N LEU A 25 18.20 -12.25 -15.30
CA LEU A 25 19.25 -11.61 -14.54
C LEU A 25 20.53 -12.45 -14.60
N ASP A 26 21.64 -11.80 -14.92
CA ASP A 26 22.96 -12.27 -14.54
C ASP A 26 22.93 -12.70 -13.07
N LYS A 27 23.50 -13.88 -12.81
CA LYS A 27 23.52 -14.56 -11.51
C LYS A 27 23.91 -13.57 -10.39
N LEU A 28 23.09 -13.50 -9.34
CA LEU A 28 23.41 -12.93 -8.00
C LEU A 28 23.36 -11.39 -7.81
N ALA A 29 22.36 -10.68 -8.34
CA ALA A 29 21.87 -9.52 -7.60
C ALA A 29 21.02 -10.04 -6.43
N SER A 30 21.47 -9.90 -5.18
CA SER A 30 20.67 -10.26 -4.01
C SER A 30 19.42 -9.38 -4.00
N PHE A 31 18.25 -9.99 -4.12
CA PHE A 31 16.98 -9.28 -4.05
C PHE A 31 16.89 -8.48 -2.74
N SER A 32 16.50 -7.21 -2.84
CA SER A 32 16.24 -6.32 -1.72
C SER A 32 15.02 -5.47 -2.01
N PHE A 33 14.25 -5.15 -0.96
CA PHE A 33 13.15 -4.21 -1.05
C PHE A 33 13.68 -2.77 -1.00
N ASP A 34 14.43 -2.37 -2.02
CA ASP A 34 15.00 -1.03 -2.14
C ASP A 34 13.99 -0.01 -2.73
N GLU A 35 14.46 1.21 -3.00
CA GLU A 35 13.64 2.27 -3.59
C GLU A 35 13.04 1.90 -4.94
N GLN A 36 13.75 1.13 -5.76
CA GLN A 36 13.28 0.73 -7.07
C GLN A 36 12.09 -0.21 -6.91
N VAL A 37 12.22 -1.24 -6.07
CA VAL A 37 11.13 -2.18 -5.76
C VAL A 37 9.97 -1.45 -5.10
N ALA A 38 10.23 -0.60 -4.11
CA ALA A 38 9.19 0.14 -3.40
C ALA A 38 8.36 1.05 -4.33
N SER A 39 8.99 1.64 -5.36
CA SER A 39 8.30 2.50 -6.33
C SER A 39 7.28 1.78 -7.20
N VAL A 40 7.46 0.46 -7.41
CA VAL A 40 6.58 -0.36 -8.26
C VAL A 40 5.86 -1.48 -7.51
N PHE A 41 6.06 -1.57 -6.20
CA PHE A 41 5.56 -2.66 -5.36
C PHE A 41 4.06 -2.96 -5.53
N PRO A 42 3.15 -1.95 -5.60
CA PRO A 42 1.73 -2.23 -5.80
C PRO A 42 1.42 -2.94 -7.13
N ASP A 43 2.09 -2.56 -8.23
CA ASP A 43 1.93 -3.18 -9.54
C ASP A 43 2.55 -4.59 -9.55
N MET A 44 3.74 -4.72 -8.95
CA MET A 44 4.47 -5.99 -8.82
C MET A 44 3.61 -7.05 -8.11
N ILE A 45 3.04 -6.72 -6.95
CA ILE A 45 2.23 -7.69 -6.18
C ILE A 45 0.91 -8.02 -6.89
N LYS A 46 0.23 -7.02 -7.46
CA LYS A 46 -1.05 -7.22 -8.15
C LYS A 46 -0.96 -8.20 -9.32
N ARG A 47 0.17 -8.22 -10.03
CA ARG A 47 0.38 -9.09 -11.21
C ARG A 47 0.96 -10.46 -10.84
N SER A 48 1.66 -10.56 -9.71
CA SER A 48 2.41 -11.77 -9.34
C SER A 48 1.72 -12.62 -8.26
N ILE A 49 0.77 -12.06 -7.51
CA ILE A 49 0.05 -12.80 -6.45
C ILE A 49 -1.45 -12.87 -6.76
N PRO A 50 -1.93 -14.00 -7.33
CA PRO A 50 -3.35 -14.24 -7.50
C PRO A 50 -4.10 -14.18 -6.17
N GLY A 51 -5.19 -13.41 -6.12
CA GLY A 51 -6.04 -13.33 -4.93
C GLY A 51 -5.55 -12.37 -3.83
N TYR A 52 -4.45 -11.64 -4.03
CA TYR A 52 -3.90 -10.72 -3.01
C TYR A 52 -4.94 -9.73 -2.45
N SER A 53 -5.74 -9.09 -3.32
CA SER A 53 -6.80 -8.17 -2.89
C SER A 53 -7.89 -8.84 -2.04
N HIS A 54 -8.16 -10.13 -2.27
CA HIS A 54 -9.12 -10.89 -1.46
C HIS A 54 -8.56 -11.14 -0.06
N ILE A 55 -7.26 -11.45 0.06
CA ILE A 55 -6.58 -11.64 1.35
C ILE A 55 -6.64 -10.36 2.18
N LEU A 56 -6.36 -9.19 1.57
CA LEU A 56 -6.48 -7.90 2.25
C LEU A 56 -7.89 -7.67 2.80
N GLY A 57 -8.91 -7.83 1.94
CA GLY A 57 -10.31 -7.65 2.34
C GLY A 57 -10.74 -8.61 3.46
N MET A 58 -10.39 -9.90 3.36
CA MET A 58 -10.68 -10.89 4.39
C MET A 58 -9.99 -10.55 5.72
N THR A 59 -8.76 -10.04 5.68
CA THR A 59 -8.05 -9.60 6.89
C THR A 59 -8.80 -8.46 7.59
N GLY A 60 -9.34 -7.51 6.82
CA GLY A 60 -10.20 -6.46 7.35
C GLY A 60 -11.49 -7.00 8.01
N VAL A 61 -12.14 -7.99 7.39
CA VAL A 61 -13.35 -8.63 7.95
C VAL A 61 -13.04 -9.35 9.27
N ILE A 62 -11.90 -10.05 9.34
CA ILE A 62 -11.43 -10.69 10.57
C ILE A 62 -11.18 -9.63 11.64
N ALA A 63 -10.44 -8.58 11.31
CA ALA A 63 -10.12 -7.51 12.26
C ALA A 63 -11.39 -6.86 12.85
N LYS A 64 -12.39 -6.58 12.01
CA LYS A 64 -13.70 -6.05 12.44
C LYS A 64 -14.39 -6.89 13.50
N ARG A 65 -14.17 -8.20 13.50
CA ARG A 65 -14.79 -9.12 14.47
C ARG A 65 -14.04 -9.18 15.80
N TYR A 66 -12.73 -8.98 15.80
CA TYR A 66 -11.88 -9.31 16.95
C TYR A 66 -11.15 -8.13 17.58
N VAL A 67 -11.00 -7.00 16.87
CA VAL A 67 -10.32 -5.83 17.40
C VAL A 67 -11.32 -5.04 18.26
N PRO A 68 -11.06 -4.88 19.58
CA PRO A 68 -11.92 -4.09 20.45
C PRO A 68 -11.63 -2.60 20.32
N GLU A 69 -12.53 -1.78 20.86
CA GLU A 69 -12.30 -0.35 21.10
C GLU A 69 -11.02 -0.15 21.94
N GLY A 70 -10.16 0.79 21.52
CA GLY A 70 -8.83 1.02 22.09
C GLY A 70 -7.81 -0.09 21.79
N GLY A 71 -8.14 -1.04 20.90
CA GLY A 71 -7.25 -2.13 20.50
C GLY A 71 -6.04 -1.65 19.69
N ARG A 72 -5.06 -2.55 19.54
CA ARG A 72 -3.84 -2.31 18.76
C ARG A 72 -3.63 -3.41 17.73
N ILE A 73 -3.21 -3.03 16.53
CA ILE A 73 -2.90 -3.93 15.41
C ILE A 73 -1.43 -3.79 15.06
N TYR A 74 -0.77 -4.92 14.87
CA TYR A 74 0.61 -4.99 14.38
C TYR A 74 0.63 -5.59 12.97
N ASP A 75 1.06 -4.82 11.99
CA ASP A 75 1.24 -5.25 10.59
C ASP A 75 2.73 -5.54 10.37
N LEU A 76 3.09 -6.82 10.35
CA LEU A 76 4.48 -7.30 10.30
C LEU A 76 4.87 -7.61 8.85
N GLY A 77 5.92 -6.98 8.35
CA GLY A 77 6.22 -6.94 6.91
C GLY A 77 5.26 -6.02 6.18
N ALA A 78 4.96 -4.86 6.79
CA ALA A 78 3.90 -3.97 6.33
C ALA A 78 4.08 -3.47 4.89
N SER A 79 5.30 -3.52 4.34
CA SER A 79 5.63 -3.00 3.01
C SER A 79 5.13 -1.56 2.87
N LEU A 80 4.14 -1.30 2.00
CA LEU A 80 3.53 0.02 1.81
C LEU A 80 2.22 0.23 2.58
N GLY A 81 1.89 -0.63 3.54
CA GLY A 81 0.75 -0.47 4.46
C GLY A 81 -0.61 -0.93 3.91
N ALA A 82 -0.63 -1.78 2.87
CA ALA A 82 -1.88 -2.19 2.21
C ALA A 82 -2.86 -2.91 3.16
N THR A 83 -2.36 -3.81 4.01
CA THR A 83 -3.17 -4.51 5.02
C THR A 83 -3.68 -3.54 6.06
N THR A 84 -2.81 -2.72 6.63
CA THR A 84 -3.17 -1.65 7.58
C THR A 84 -4.31 -0.77 7.06
N LEU A 85 -4.23 -0.27 5.82
CA LEU A 85 -5.29 0.56 5.23
C LEU A 85 -6.60 -0.22 5.03
N SER A 86 -6.52 -1.46 4.55
CA SER A 86 -7.72 -2.29 4.36
C SER A 86 -8.41 -2.59 5.69
N VAL A 87 -7.65 -2.83 6.76
CA VAL A 87 -8.19 -3.04 8.10
C VAL A 87 -8.77 -1.74 8.65
N ALA A 88 -8.09 -0.60 8.49
CA ALA A 88 -8.56 0.69 8.99
C ALA A 88 -9.95 1.05 8.49
N GLN A 89 -10.25 0.80 7.20
CA GLN A 89 -11.57 1.01 6.60
C GLN A 89 -12.66 0.14 7.25
N GLN A 90 -12.34 -1.08 7.67
CA GLN A 90 -13.32 -1.97 8.31
C GLN A 90 -13.59 -1.60 9.78
N LEU A 91 -12.68 -0.83 10.38
CA LEU A 91 -12.73 -0.43 11.78
C LEU A 91 -13.22 1.00 11.99
N GLU A 92 -13.81 1.68 11.00
CA GLU A 92 -14.28 3.08 11.11
C GLU A 92 -15.29 3.32 12.24
N HIS A 93 -15.96 2.27 12.70
CA HIS A 93 -16.89 2.32 13.84
C HIS A 93 -16.21 2.41 15.21
N LEU A 94 -14.89 2.21 15.29
CA LEU A 94 -14.10 2.36 16.52
C LEU A 94 -13.49 3.76 16.57
N GLU A 95 -13.67 4.45 17.70
CA GLU A 95 -13.08 5.79 17.88
C GLU A 95 -11.58 5.72 18.16
N LYS A 96 -11.09 4.65 18.77
CA LYS A 96 -9.67 4.48 19.11
C LYS A 96 -9.19 3.12 18.64
N VAL A 97 -8.17 3.16 17.80
CA VAL A 97 -7.40 1.99 17.41
C VAL A 97 -5.99 2.45 17.07
N GLU A 98 -5.00 1.68 17.48
CA GLU A 98 -3.61 1.98 17.18
C GLU A 98 -3.09 1.01 16.11
N PHE A 99 -2.48 1.56 15.06
CA PHE A 99 -1.81 0.79 14.02
C PHE A 99 -0.30 0.91 14.20
N VAL A 100 0.37 -0.23 14.34
CA VAL A 100 1.82 -0.33 14.40
C VAL A 100 2.29 -1.11 13.18
N THR A 101 3.03 -0.46 12.29
CA THR A 101 3.60 -1.11 11.11
C THR A 101 5.09 -1.38 11.32
N VAL A 102 5.53 -2.58 10.93
CA VAL A 102 6.93 -3.00 11.06
C VAL A 102 7.40 -3.55 9.72
N ASP A 103 8.51 -3.04 9.22
CA ASP A 103 9.21 -3.58 8.06
C ASP A 103 10.72 -3.37 8.24
N THR A 104 11.53 -4.28 7.70
CA THR A 104 13.00 -4.18 7.78
C THR A 104 13.57 -3.26 6.70
N SER A 105 12.82 -2.98 5.63
CA SER A 105 13.25 -2.09 4.56
C SER A 105 12.99 -0.61 4.91
N ALA A 106 14.07 0.18 4.92
CA ALA A 106 13.99 1.63 5.08
C ALA A 106 13.09 2.27 4.01
N ALA A 107 13.28 1.90 2.73
CA ALA A 107 12.48 2.40 1.60
C ALA A 107 10.99 2.13 1.77
N MET A 108 10.63 0.92 2.26
CA MET A 108 9.26 0.56 2.54
C MET A 108 8.70 1.35 3.72
N THR A 109 9.42 1.41 4.85
CA THR A 109 8.96 2.13 6.05
C THR A 109 8.71 3.62 5.80
N GLU A 110 9.61 4.32 5.10
CA GLU A 110 9.47 5.75 4.80
C GLU A 110 8.23 6.03 3.93
N ARG A 111 8.07 5.26 2.85
CA ARG A 111 6.92 5.40 1.96
C ARG A 111 5.61 4.99 2.64
N CYS A 112 5.63 3.92 3.43
CA CYS A 112 4.50 3.47 4.24
C CYS A 112 4.02 4.58 5.18
N ALA A 113 4.94 5.21 5.93
CA ALA A 113 4.59 6.32 6.82
C ALA A 113 3.90 7.47 6.06
N GLY A 114 4.43 7.85 4.89
CA GLY A 114 3.83 8.87 4.04
C GLY A 114 2.45 8.49 3.48
N ILE A 115 2.24 7.21 3.13
CA ILE A 115 0.95 6.69 2.67
C ILE A 115 -0.06 6.68 3.82
N LEU A 116 0.30 6.16 4.98
CA LEU A 116 -0.58 6.06 6.14
C LEU A 116 -0.99 7.43 6.66
N ALA A 117 -0.05 8.37 6.77
CA ALA A 117 -0.34 9.75 7.21
C ALA A 117 -1.38 10.46 6.33
N LYS A 118 -1.46 10.10 5.04
CA LYS A 118 -2.41 10.68 4.08
C LYS A 118 -3.77 9.98 4.07
N ASN A 119 -3.81 8.68 4.35
CA ASN A 119 -4.97 7.83 4.06
C ASN A 119 -5.64 7.23 5.29
N LEU A 120 -5.00 7.22 6.46
CA LEU A 120 -5.67 6.76 7.67
C LEU A 120 -6.79 7.73 8.07
N PRO A 121 -7.95 7.21 8.52
CA PRO A 121 -9.01 8.06 9.06
C PRO A 121 -8.50 8.88 10.25
N LYS A 122 -8.89 10.15 10.32
CA LYS A 122 -8.69 10.96 11.53
C LYS A 122 -9.66 10.45 12.60
N ARG A 123 -9.13 10.09 13.75
CA ARG A 123 -9.88 9.57 14.90
C ARG A 123 -9.41 10.28 16.15
#